data_AF-A0A814EEY8-F1
#
_entry.id   AF-A0A814EEY8-F1
#
_cell.length_a   1.000
_cell.length_b   1.000
_cell.length_c   1.000
_cell.angle_alpha   90.00
_cell.angle_beta   90.00
_cell.angle_gamma   90.00
#
_symmetry.space_group_name_H-M   'P 1'
#
loop_
_entity.id
_entity.type
_entity.pdbx_description
1 polymer ?
#
loop_
_entity_poly.entity_id
_entity_poly.type
_entity_poly.pdbx_seq_one_letter_code
_entity_poly.pdbx_strand_id
1 'polypeptide(L)'
;MYLSRSSFILLCIIIQQSMASDWNYADEGPDVWSDLYPACAGTSQSPINIDTTTTDYLAFTTLYLGSSYNVPLNFQFINNGHTIVGTYTGSDTSNFVFIGGGLRGTFTFSSFHLHWGENYKSGSEHQV
;
A
#
# COMPACT_ATOMS: atom_id res chain seq x y z
N MET A 1 56.92 -17.88 -25.25
CA MET A 1 56.03 -16.80 -25.72
C MET A 1 54.98 -17.51 -26.59
N TYR A 2 53.76 -17.84 -26.16
CA TYR A 2 52.74 -17.08 -25.42
C TYR A 2 51.97 -17.96 -24.41
N LEU A 3 51.37 -17.28 -23.43
CA LEU A 3 50.71 -17.81 -22.25
C LEU A 3 49.33 -18.45 -22.51
N SER A 4 49.04 -19.44 -21.66
CA SER A 4 47.71 -19.95 -21.30
C SER A 4 46.71 -18.82 -21.04
N ARG A 5 45.55 -18.87 -21.70
CA ARG A 5 44.41 -17.99 -21.40
C ARG A 5 43.47 -18.70 -20.43
N SER A 6 43.63 -18.37 -19.15
CA SER A 6 42.66 -18.68 -18.10
C SER A 6 41.32 -18.00 -18.41
N SER A 7 40.29 -18.80 -18.66
CA SER A 7 38.91 -18.33 -18.76
C SER A 7 38.41 -17.99 -17.35
N PHE A 8 38.37 -16.69 -17.03
CA PHE A 8 37.62 -16.20 -15.87
C PHE A 8 36.13 -16.19 -16.22
N ILE A 9 35.38 -17.15 -15.69
CA ILE A 9 33.92 -17.10 -15.69
C ILE A 9 33.53 -15.98 -14.73
N LEU A 10 33.18 -14.82 -15.28
CA LEU A 10 32.60 -13.71 -14.54
C LEU A 10 31.24 -14.18 -14.03
N LEU A 11 31.19 -14.60 -12.76
CA LEU A 11 29.94 -14.87 -12.06
C LEU A 11 29.24 -13.52 -11.86
N CYS A 12 28.43 -13.11 -12.84
CA CYS A 12 27.44 -12.06 -12.67
C CYS A 12 26.45 -12.56 -11.60
N ILE A 13 26.72 -12.23 -10.35
CA ILE A 13 25.71 -12.23 -9.30
C ILE A 13 24.68 -11.21 -9.76
N ILE A 14 23.61 -11.70 -10.38
CA ILE A 14 22.39 -10.92 -10.59
C ILE A 14 21.84 -10.71 -9.20
N ILE A 15 22.28 -9.63 -8.54
CA ILE A 15 21.57 -9.09 -7.40
C ILE A 15 20.21 -8.72 -7.99
N GLN A 16 19.20 -9.54 -7.72
CA GLN A 16 17.82 -9.11 -7.84
C GLN A 16 17.68 -7.95 -6.86
N GLN A 17 18.01 -6.74 -7.32
CA GLN A 17 17.64 -5.53 -6.60
C GLN A 17 16.12 -5.56 -6.61
N SER A 18 15.53 -5.92 -5.47
CA SER A 18 14.14 -5.57 -5.22
C SER A 18 14.08 -4.06 -5.42
N MET A 19 13.34 -3.60 -6.41
CA MET A 19 13.05 -2.18 -6.55
C MET A 19 12.10 -1.79 -5.42
N ALA A 20 12.63 -1.73 -4.19
CA ALA A 20 12.03 -0.94 -3.15
C ALA A 20 12.23 0.50 -3.62
N SER A 21 11.13 1.12 -3.99
CA SER A 21 11.06 2.52 -4.38
C SER A 21 11.66 3.36 -3.26
N ASP A 22 12.76 4.07 -3.52
CA ASP A 22 13.43 4.92 -2.53
C ASP A 22 12.61 6.22 -2.41
N TRP A 23 11.72 6.27 -1.41
CA TRP A 23 10.93 7.45 -1.06
C TRP A 23 10.75 7.46 0.44
N ASN A 24 10.55 8.64 1.03
CA ASN A 24 10.37 8.77 2.47
C ASN A 24 9.45 9.95 2.81
N TYR A 25 9.21 10.16 4.11
CA TYR A 25 8.45 11.29 4.66
C TYR A 25 9.37 12.35 5.30
N ALA A 26 10.69 12.24 5.11
CA ALA A 26 11.70 13.13 5.66
C ALA A 26 12.18 14.11 4.58
N ASP A 27 13.47 14.12 4.26
CA ASP A 27 14.10 15.10 3.37
C ASP A 27 13.64 14.96 1.90
N GLU A 28 13.19 13.77 1.48
CA GLU A 28 12.62 13.50 0.15
C GLU A 28 11.12 13.17 0.27
N GLY A 29 10.41 14.06 0.95
CA GLY A 29 8.99 13.94 1.29
C GLY A 29 8.02 14.10 0.10
N PRO A 30 6.70 14.04 0.39
CA PRO A 30 5.63 14.11 -0.62
C PRO A 30 5.73 15.29 -1.61
N ASP A 31 6.29 16.43 -1.17
CA ASP A 31 6.44 17.63 -1.99
C ASP A 31 7.35 17.42 -3.22
N VAL A 32 8.25 16.42 -3.19
CA VAL A 32 9.19 16.12 -4.28
C VAL A 32 8.97 14.74 -4.92
N TRP A 33 7.99 13.95 -4.44
CA TRP A 33 7.73 12.62 -4.99
C TRP A 33 7.42 12.66 -6.50
N SER A 34 6.82 13.74 -7.00
CA SER A 34 6.52 13.88 -8.43
C SER A 34 7.75 13.90 -9.35
N ASP A 35 8.93 14.23 -8.81
CA ASP A 35 10.17 14.29 -9.59
C ASP A 35 10.59 12.90 -10.08
N LEU A 36 10.36 11.88 -9.25
CA LEU A 36 10.65 10.47 -9.56
C LEU A 36 9.40 9.68 -9.94
N TYR A 37 8.23 10.09 -9.44
CA TYR A 37 6.95 9.43 -9.65
C TYR A 37 5.95 10.43 -10.26
N PRO A 38 6.00 10.70 -11.59
CA PRO A 38 5.17 11.73 -12.22
C PRO A 38 3.66 11.58 -11.99
N ALA A 39 3.19 10.37 -11.68
CA ALA A 39 1.81 10.11 -11.29
C ALA A 39 1.37 10.89 -10.04
N CYS A 40 2.29 11.25 -9.14
CA CYS A 40 2.01 12.09 -7.95
C CYS A 40 1.56 13.51 -8.31
N ALA A 41 1.83 13.99 -9.53
CA ALA A 41 1.34 15.28 -10.04
C ALA A 41 -0.01 15.16 -10.78
N GLY A 42 -0.70 14.02 -10.69
CA GLY A 42 -1.99 13.80 -11.35
C GLY A 42 -3.16 14.57 -10.72
N THR A 43 -4.30 14.60 -11.40
CA THR A 43 -5.50 15.36 -10.98
C THR A 43 -6.45 14.58 -10.06
N SER A 44 -6.10 13.35 -9.70
CA SER A 44 -6.93 12.45 -8.89
C SER A 44 -6.09 11.76 -7.82
N GLN A 45 -5.33 12.57 -7.08
CA GLN A 45 -4.54 12.10 -5.93
C GLN A 45 -5.41 11.95 -4.68
N SER A 46 -4.90 11.16 -3.75
CA SER A 46 -5.35 11.11 -2.37
C SER A 46 -4.15 11.37 -1.46
N PRO A 47 -4.36 11.81 -0.20
CA PRO A 47 -5.64 12.11 0.43
C PRO A 47 -6.31 13.40 -0.06
N ILE A 48 -7.55 13.63 0.38
CA ILE A 48 -8.27 14.90 0.20
C ILE A 48 -8.88 15.40 1.51
N ASN A 49 -9.21 16.70 1.57
CA ASN A 49 -10.09 17.25 2.58
C ASN A 49 -11.56 17.05 2.17
N ILE A 50 -12.36 16.48 3.05
CA ILE A 50 -13.77 16.15 2.79
C ILE A 50 -14.66 17.27 3.34
N ASP A 51 -14.99 18.25 2.50
CA ASP A 51 -15.90 19.33 2.89
C ASP A 51 -17.36 18.86 2.86
N THR A 52 -17.88 18.51 4.04
CA THR A 52 -19.27 18.05 4.23
C THR A 52 -20.35 19.01 3.74
N THR A 53 -20.03 20.30 3.52
CA THR A 53 -21.00 21.28 2.98
C THR A 53 -21.19 21.15 1.46
N THR A 54 -20.26 20.48 0.78
CA THR A 54 -20.25 20.32 -0.69
C THR A 54 -20.38 18.86 -1.13
N THR A 55 -20.49 17.91 -0.20
CA THR A 55 -20.69 16.49 -0.51
C THR A 55 -22.14 16.18 -0.88
N ASP A 56 -22.32 15.40 -1.94
CA ASP A 56 -23.63 14.86 -2.32
C ASP A 56 -23.96 13.58 -1.54
N TYR A 57 -25.20 13.50 -1.05
CA TYR A 57 -25.71 12.24 -0.50
C TYR A 57 -26.08 11.29 -1.64
N LEU A 58 -25.41 10.14 -1.70
CA LEU A 58 -25.69 9.06 -2.64
C LEU A 58 -26.08 7.80 -1.89
N ALA A 59 -27.19 7.19 -2.31
CA ALA A 59 -27.63 5.90 -1.78
C ALA A 59 -26.91 4.76 -2.50
N PHE A 60 -26.10 4.00 -1.77
CA PHE A 60 -25.48 2.77 -2.26
C PHE A 60 -26.14 1.55 -1.64
N THR A 61 -25.98 0.39 -2.28
CA THR A 61 -26.30 -0.89 -1.63
C THR A 61 -25.43 -1.04 -0.38
N THR A 62 -25.93 -1.74 0.63
CA THR A 62 -25.16 -2.05 1.84
C THR A 62 -23.81 -2.68 1.48
N LEU A 63 -22.74 -2.22 2.14
CA LEU A 63 -21.44 -2.86 2.07
C LEU A 63 -21.51 -4.18 2.85
N TYR A 64 -21.28 -5.29 2.14
CA TYR A 64 -21.15 -6.62 2.71
C TYR A 64 -19.67 -6.92 2.95
N LEU A 65 -19.36 -7.34 4.17
CA LEU A 65 -18.10 -7.94 4.57
C LEU A 65 -18.30 -9.45 4.71
N GLY A 66 -17.41 -10.24 4.11
CA GLY A 66 -17.46 -11.69 4.17
C GLY A 66 -17.38 -12.26 5.59
N SER A 67 -17.75 -13.52 5.76
CA SER A 67 -17.88 -14.16 7.08
C SER A 67 -16.56 -14.23 7.87
N SER A 68 -15.41 -14.18 7.19
CA SER A 68 -14.09 -14.18 7.86
C SER A 68 -13.88 -12.99 8.79
N TYR A 69 -14.58 -11.86 8.59
CA TYR A 69 -14.42 -10.67 9.44
C TYR A 69 -15.06 -10.81 10.84
N ASN A 70 -15.83 -11.87 11.10
CA ASN A 70 -16.56 -12.08 12.35
C ASN A 70 -15.96 -13.20 13.22
N VAL A 71 -14.74 -13.64 12.91
CA VAL A 71 -14.04 -14.70 13.65
C VAL A 71 -12.63 -14.26 14.04
N PRO A 72 -11.99 -14.89 15.04
CA PRO A 72 -10.58 -14.67 15.31
C PRO A 72 -9.72 -15.10 14.11
N LEU A 73 -8.75 -14.26 13.74
CA LEU A 73 -7.88 -14.47 12.58
C LEU A 73 -6.42 -14.27 12.97
N ASN A 74 -5.54 -15.02 12.30
CA ASN A 74 -4.10 -14.87 12.46
C ASN A 74 -3.56 -13.90 11.42
N PHE A 75 -2.86 -12.87 11.90
CA PHE A 75 -2.19 -11.88 11.08
C PHE A 75 -0.69 -11.87 11.37
N GLN A 76 0.09 -11.65 10.31
CA GLN A 76 1.49 -11.28 10.42
C GLN A 76 1.60 -9.76 10.29
N PHE A 77 2.45 -9.16 11.11
CA PHE A 77 2.73 -7.74 11.09
C PHE A 77 4.18 -7.51 10.69
N ILE A 78 4.40 -6.67 9.68
CA ILE A 78 5.72 -6.33 9.16
C ILE A 78 5.88 -4.82 9.17
N ASN A 79 6.94 -4.33 9.79
CA ASN A 79 7.39 -2.95 9.60
C ASN A 79 8.26 -2.92 8.33
N ASN A 80 7.81 -2.21 7.30
CA ASN A 80 8.51 -2.13 6.01
C ASN A 80 9.38 -0.87 5.88
N GLY A 81 9.59 -0.12 6.96
CA GLY A 81 10.32 1.15 6.97
C GLY A 81 9.43 2.39 6.79
N HIS A 82 8.20 2.23 6.27
CA HIS A 82 7.26 3.33 6.04
C HIS A 82 5.99 3.20 6.90
N THR A 83 5.55 1.97 7.16
CA THR A 83 4.33 1.67 7.90
C THR A 83 4.41 0.28 8.56
N ILE A 84 3.41 -0.05 9.36
CA ILE A 84 3.14 -1.44 9.80
C ILE A 84 2.08 -2.01 8.85
N VAL A 85 2.45 -3.06 8.14
CA VAL A 85 1.55 -3.81 7.25
C VAL A 85 1.07 -5.08 7.96
N GLY A 86 -0.24 -5.25 8.04
CA GLY A 86 -0.90 -6.46 8.54
C GLY A 86 -1.39 -7.33 7.38
N THR A 87 -0.93 -8.58 7.30
CA THR A 87 -1.35 -9.57 6.29
C THR A 87 -1.96 -10.79 6.95
N TYR A 88 -3.01 -11.34 6.34
CA TYR A 88 -3.60 -12.60 6.80
C TYR A 88 -2.66 -13.76 6.47
N THR A 89 -2.43 -14.66 7.42
CA THR A 89 -1.47 -15.78 7.27
C THR A 89 -2.10 -17.11 6.88
N GLY A 90 -3.44 -17.19 6.89
CA GLY A 90 -4.14 -18.39 6.43
C GLY A 90 -4.16 -18.49 4.90
N SER A 91 -4.41 -19.70 4.40
CA SER A 91 -4.46 -19.98 2.97
C SER A 91 -5.82 -19.68 2.32
N ASP A 92 -6.90 -19.69 3.10
CA ASP A 92 -8.25 -19.46 2.58
C ASP A 92 -8.68 -17.99 2.73
N THR A 93 -8.72 -17.28 1.61
CA THR A 93 -9.21 -15.90 1.51
C THR A 93 -10.59 -15.79 0.89
N SER A 94 -11.27 -16.91 0.60
CA SER A 94 -12.55 -16.93 -0.13
C SER A 94 -13.66 -16.15 0.55
N ASN A 95 -13.62 -16.05 1.88
CA ASN A 95 -14.58 -15.30 2.70
C ASN A 95 -14.04 -13.95 3.21
N PHE A 96 -12.88 -13.50 2.73
CA PHE A 96 -12.32 -12.17 3.00
C PHE A 96 -12.66 -11.20 1.88
N VAL A 97 -13.96 -10.99 1.66
CA VAL A 97 -14.46 -10.24 0.51
C VAL A 97 -15.25 -8.99 0.90
N PHE A 98 -15.21 -8.00 0.02
CA PHE A 98 -16.00 -6.77 0.03
C PHE A 98 -16.93 -6.75 -1.18
N ILE A 99 -18.23 -6.54 -0.97
CA ILE A 99 -19.25 -6.50 -2.03
C ILE A 99 -20.25 -5.38 -1.72
N GLY A 100 -20.71 -4.63 -2.72
CA GLY A 100 -21.68 -3.53 -2.52
C GLY A 100 -21.00 -2.21 -2.14
N GLY A 101 -21.71 -1.28 -1.50
CA GLY A 101 -21.16 0.01 -1.07
C GLY A 101 -20.67 0.92 -2.22
N GLY A 102 -21.12 0.69 -3.45
CA GLY A 102 -20.63 1.39 -4.65
C GLY A 102 -19.47 0.69 -5.38
N LEU A 103 -19.00 -0.47 -4.89
CA LEU A 103 -18.02 -1.29 -5.58
C LEU A 103 -18.59 -1.91 -6.86
N ARG A 104 -17.78 -1.96 -7.92
CA ARG A 104 -18.16 -2.53 -9.24
C ARG A 104 -18.00 -4.06 -9.32
N GLY A 105 -17.69 -4.72 -8.22
CA GLY A 105 -17.45 -6.15 -8.17
C GLY A 105 -17.10 -6.65 -6.77
N THR A 106 -16.65 -7.89 -6.70
CA THR A 106 -16.15 -8.50 -5.47
C THR A 106 -14.65 -8.23 -5.35
N PHE A 107 -14.25 -7.66 -4.21
CA PHE A 107 -12.84 -7.41 -3.90
C PHE A 107 -12.40 -8.32 -2.77
N THR A 108 -11.21 -8.89 -2.86
CA THR A 108 -10.64 -9.73 -1.79
C THR A 108 -9.63 -8.91 -0.99
N PHE A 109 -9.64 -9.08 0.34
CA PHE A 109 -8.64 -8.51 1.23
C PHE A 109 -7.24 -8.97 0.88
N SER A 110 -6.30 -8.03 0.85
CA SER A 110 -4.89 -8.31 0.67
C SER A 110 -4.10 -8.02 1.94
N SER A 111 -4.17 -6.77 2.40
CA SER A 111 -3.49 -6.29 3.61
C SER A 111 -4.15 -5.01 4.11
N PHE A 112 -3.84 -4.62 5.33
CA PHE A 112 -4.04 -3.23 5.78
C PHE A 112 -2.72 -2.64 6.24
N HIS A 113 -2.65 -1.32 6.28
CA HIS A 113 -1.56 -0.58 6.89
C HIS A 113 -2.12 0.65 7.59
N LEU A 114 -1.29 1.31 8.38
CA LEU A 114 -1.70 2.46 9.19
C LEU A 114 -0.83 3.67 8.86
N HIS A 115 -1.45 4.84 8.92
CA HIS A 115 -0.76 6.13 8.95
C HIS A 115 -1.01 6.76 10.31
N TRP A 116 0.02 7.41 10.86
CA TRP A 116 -0.05 8.08 12.15
C TRP A 116 0.89 9.28 12.18
N GLY A 117 0.59 10.22 13.07
CA GLY A 117 1.41 11.40 13.29
C GLY A 117 2.25 11.26 14.55
N GLU A 118 3.07 12.27 14.82
CA GLU A 118 3.89 12.33 16.02
C GLU A 118 3.06 12.46 17.31
N ASN A 119 1.86 13.05 17.20
CA ASN A 119 1.00 13.33 18.34
C ASN A 119 -0.49 13.21 17.99
N TYR A 120 -1.33 13.22 19.02
CA TYR A 120 -2.79 13.00 18.91
C TYR A 120 -3.57 14.04 18.08
N LYS A 121 -2.94 15.17 17.68
CA LYS A 121 -3.59 16.22 16.88
C LYS A 121 -3.39 16.02 15.37
N SER A 122 -2.58 15.05 14.97
CA SER A 122 -2.18 14.84 13.58
C SER A 122 -2.01 13.35 13.28
N GLY A 123 -2.13 12.95 12.00
CA GLY A 123 -1.77 11.59 11.59
C GLY A 123 -2.72 10.92 10.62
N SER A 124 -3.97 11.40 10.53
CA SER A 124 -4.83 11.00 9.43
C SER A 124 -4.32 11.65 8.14
N GLU A 125 -4.42 10.91 7.04
CA GLU A 125 -4.15 11.49 5.71
C GLU A 125 -5.34 12.35 5.24
N HIS A 126 -6.56 11.80 5.33
CA HIS A 126 -7.79 12.55 5.06
C HIS A 126 -8.20 13.43 6.26
N GLN A 127 -8.96 14.49 5.96
CA GLN A 127 -9.59 15.39 6.94
C GLN A 127 -11.06 15.61 6.59
N VAL A 128 -11.84 16.09 7.56
CA VAL A 128 -13.29 16.40 7.44
C VAL A 128 -13.53 17.78 8.03
#